data_AF-A0A438CWA5-F1
#
_entry.id   AF-A0A438CWA5-F1
#
_cell.length_a   1.000
_cell.length_b   1.000
_cell.length_c   1.000
_cell.angle_alpha   90.00
_cell.angle_beta   90.00
_cell.angle_gamma   90.00
#
_symmetry.space_group_name_H-M   'P 1'
#
loop_
_entity.id
_entity.type
_entity.pdbx_description
1 polymer ?
#
loop_
_entity_poly.entity_id
_entity_poly.type
_entity_poly.pdbx_seq_one_letter_code
_entity_poly.pdbx_strand_id
1 'polypeptide(L)'
;MERKTHLVKWGVVCGDKENGGLGIRKFTIMNKALLGKWTWRFASDKEALWKHVLEAKYGQEDHGWRTKKAVGACGVGVWKEILKEAGWCWNKMGFKVGKGNKISFWTDVWCGDSALSQRFPHLYILAANRNAKIEELWDQNVGEGGWNLRFIRDFNDSEVVLVGELLQALRVLGFLGRMTLFFGKEGEVGSLE
;
A
#
# COMPACT_ATOMS: atom_id res chain seq x y z
N MET A 1 27.13 -31.83 39.06
CA MET A 1 26.56 -32.17 37.74
C MET A 1 26.13 -30.88 37.06
N GLU A 2 26.87 -30.42 36.06
CA GLU A 2 26.43 -29.28 35.24
C GLU A 2 25.36 -29.76 34.25
N ARG A 3 24.18 -29.14 34.29
CA ARG A 3 23.13 -29.39 33.29
C ARG A 3 23.52 -28.66 32.00
N LYS A 4 23.72 -29.40 30.91
CA LYS A 4 23.90 -28.83 29.58
C LYS A 4 22.56 -28.25 29.10
N THR A 5 22.57 -26.98 28.73
CA THR A 5 21.43 -26.32 28.10
C THR A 5 21.29 -26.79 26.65
N HIS A 6 20.15 -27.37 26.32
CA HIS A 6 19.81 -27.75 24.95
C HIS A 6 19.26 -26.53 24.21
N LEU A 7 20.02 -26.00 23.25
CA LEU A 7 19.58 -24.90 22.41
C LEU A 7 18.69 -25.42 21.28
N VAL A 8 17.51 -24.82 21.11
CA VAL A 8 16.59 -25.09 20.01
C VAL A 8 16.75 -24.02 18.94
N LYS A 9 16.70 -24.41 17.66
CA LYS A 9 16.76 -23.45 16.55
C LYS A 9 15.57 -22.49 16.62
N TRP A 10 15.85 -21.19 16.50
CA TRP A 10 14.84 -20.13 16.59
C TRP A 10 13.69 -20.29 15.58
N GLY A 11 13.98 -20.80 14.38
CA GLY A 11 12.96 -21.08 13.37
C GLY A 11 11.90 -22.11 13.81
N VAL A 12 12.29 -23.08 14.65
CA VAL A 12 11.38 -24.10 15.21
C VAL A 12 10.54 -23.48 16.33
N VAL A 13 11.16 -22.67 17.18
CA VAL A 13 10.47 -21.92 18.23
C VAL A 13 9.39 -21.00 17.66
N CYS A 14 9.67 -20.35 16.52
CA CYS A 14 8.72 -19.49 15.84
C CYS A 14 7.65 -20.21 15.00
N GLY A 15 7.66 -21.54 14.93
CA GLY A 15 6.64 -22.30 14.23
C GLY A 15 5.29 -22.26 14.97
N ASP A 16 4.23 -22.65 14.27
CA ASP A 16 2.89 -22.72 14.85
C ASP A 16 2.83 -23.76 15.98
N LYS A 17 1.98 -23.52 16.97
CA LYS A 17 1.78 -24.47 18.09
C LYS A 17 1.30 -25.84 17.61
N GLU A 18 0.48 -25.85 16.55
CA GLU A 18 -0.01 -27.08 15.90
C GLU A 18 1.12 -27.92 15.27
N ASN A 19 2.20 -27.25 14.85
CA ASN A 19 3.37 -27.87 14.22
C ASN A 19 4.55 -28.05 15.20
N GLY A 20 4.29 -27.99 16.52
CA GLY A 20 5.30 -28.21 17.57
C GLY A 20 6.20 -27.01 17.88
N GLY A 21 5.87 -25.81 17.38
CA GLY A 21 6.52 -24.56 17.75
C GLY A 21 5.86 -23.86 18.95
N LEU A 22 6.38 -22.70 19.34
CA LEU A 22 5.82 -21.89 20.44
C LEU A 22 4.85 -20.80 19.95
N GLY A 23 4.66 -20.63 18.64
CA GLY A 23 3.85 -19.57 18.05
C GLY A 23 4.45 -18.18 18.22
N ILE A 24 5.75 -18.08 18.51
CA ILE A 24 6.44 -16.80 18.71
C ILE A 24 6.71 -16.15 17.36
N ARG A 25 6.29 -14.90 17.17
CA ARG A 25 6.53 -14.17 15.91
C ARG A 25 8.02 -14.04 15.63
N LYS A 26 8.40 -14.27 14.37
CA LYS A 26 9.79 -14.09 13.91
C LYS A 26 10.20 -12.63 14.09
N PHE A 27 11.27 -12.40 14.86
CA PHE A 27 11.80 -11.07 15.13
C PHE A 27 12.15 -10.30 13.85
N THR A 28 12.61 -10.99 12.81
CA THR A 28 12.90 -10.39 11.50
C THR A 28 11.67 -9.73 10.86
N ILE A 29 10.52 -10.40 10.90
CA ILE A 29 9.25 -9.87 10.37
C ILE A 29 8.77 -8.69 11.21
N MET A 30 8.84 -8.83 12.53
CA MET A 30 8.45 -7.77 13.46
C MET A 30 9.30 -6.52 13.29
N ASN A 31 10.62 -6.66 13.14
CA ASN A 31 11.52 -5.55 12.89
C ASN A 31 11.20 -4.85 11.55
N LYS A 32 10.96 -5.62 10.49
CA LYS A 32 10.53 -5.05 9.19
C LYS A 32 9.21 -4.30 9.30
N ALA A 33 8.23 -4.82 10.03
CA ALA A 33 6.96 -4.15 10.28
C ALA A 33 7.14 -2.84 11.07
N LEU A 34 8.01 -2.82 12.08
CA LEU A 34 8.31 -1.61 12.86
C LEU A 34 9.00 -0.54 12.01
N LEU A 35 9.92 -0.92 11.13
CA LEU A 35 10.51 0.01 10.14
C LEU A 35 9.44 0.51 9.15
N GLY A 36 8.57 -0.39 8.69
CA GLY A 36 7.44 -0.05 7.83
C GLY A 36 6.46 0.94 8.46
N LYS A 37 6.27 0.90 9.79
CA LYS A 37 5.45 1.90 10.51
C LYS A 37 5.97 3.32 10.30
N TRP A 38 7.27 3.52 10.14
CA TRP A 38 7.83 4.85 9.88
C TRP A 38 7.65 5.29 8.43
N THR A 39 7.84 4.38 7.47
CA THR A 39 7.52 4.66 6.06
C THR A 39 6.03 4.99 5.89
N TRP A 40 5.18 4.25 6.62
CA TRP A 40 3.74 4.48 6.74
C TRP A 40 3.39 5.89 7.25
N ARG A 41 4.03 6.29 8.36
CA ARG A 41 3.84 7.62 8.94
C ARG A 41 4.30 8.73 8.00
N PHE A 42 5.39 8.54 7.26
CA PHE A 42 5.85 9.56 6.31
C PHE A 42 4.83 9.80 5.20
N ALA A 43 4.22 8.74 4.67
CA ALA A 43 3.16 8.85 3.68
C ALA A 43 1.90 9.54 4.25
N SER A 44 1.50 9.17 5.47
CA SER A 44 0.18 9.52 6.02
C SER A 44 0.15 10.87 6.73
N ASP A 45 1.21 11.22 7.43
CA ASP A 45 1.29 12.43 8.24
C ASP A 45 1.59 13.64 7.33
N LYS A 46 0.79 14.69 7.40
CA LYS A 46 0.88 15.82 6.46
C LYS A 46 1.71 16.99 7.00
N GLU A 47 1.75 17.17 8.31
CA GLU A 47 2.24 18.40 8.95
C GLU A 47 3.30 18.13 10.02
N ALA A 48 3.78 16.90 10.10
CA ALA A 48 4.88 16.54 10.98
C ALA A 48 6.16 17.31 10.63
N LEU A 49 6.73 18.04 11.59
CA LEU A 49 8.02 18.73 11.43
C LEU A 49 9.15 17.79 11.00
N TRP A 50 9.20 16.57 11.57
CA TRP A 50 10.21 15.57 11.20
C TRP A 50 10.11 15.16 9.73
N LYS A 51 8.90 15.17 9.16
CA LYS A 51 8.67 14.89 7.74
C LYS A 51 9.25 16.02 6.88
N HIS A 52 8.99 17.28 7.21
CA HIS A 52 9.57 18.42 6.46
C HIS A 52 11.10 18.41 6.46
N VAL A 53 11.73 18.02 7.56
CA VAL A 53 13.20 17.83 7.63
C VAL A 53 13.66 16.75 6.65
N LEU A 54 12.93 15.63 6.57
CA LEU A 54 13.24 14.56 5.63
C LEU A 54 12.97 14.95 4.18
N GLU A 55 11.90 15.69 3.90
CA GLU A 55 11.58 16.24 2.59
C GLU A 55 12.68 17.19 2.11
N ALA A 56 13.14 18.10 2.97
CA ALA A 56 14.23 19.03 2.66
C ALA A 56 15.56 18.29 2.41
N LYS A 57 15.83 17.22 3.16
CA LYS A 57 17.08 16.46 3.08
C LYS A 57 17.14 15.49 1.90
N TYR A 58 16.04 14.77 1.63
CA TYR A 58 16.00 13.67 0.66
C TYR A 58 15.15 13.98 -0.57
N GLY A 59 14.34 15.04 -0.54
CA GLY A 59 13.32 15.29 -1.56
C GLY A 59 12.18 14.27 -1.52
N GLN A 60 11.22 14.43 -2.43
CA GLN A 60 10.06 13.56 -2.54
C GLN A 60 9.90 12.93 -3.93
N GLU A 61 9.29 11.76 -3.96
CA GLU A 61 8.81 11.07 -5.16
C GLU A 61 7.42 10.48 -4.91
N ASP A 62 6.82 9.85 -5.93
CA ASP A 62 5.49 9.22 -5.86
C ASP A 62 4.45 10.17 -5.25
N HIS A 63 4.30 11.38 -5.79
CA HIS A 63 3.31 12.37 -5.31
C HIS A 63 3.43 12.74 -3.82
N GLY A 64 4.65 12.66 -3.26
CA GLY A 64 4.92 13.00 -1.87
C GLY A 64 4.63 11.86 -0.89
N TRP A 65 4.36 10.66 -1.39
CA TRP A 65 4.22 9.46 -0.56
C TRP A 65 5.55 8.94 -0.06
N ARG A 66 6.64 9.19 -0.80
CA ARG A 66 7.97 8.66 -0.50
C ARG A 66 9.03 9.75 -0.55
N THR A 67 10.07 9.58 0.25
CA THR A 67 11.32 10.30 0.03
C THR A 67 12.07 9.68 -1.14
N LYS A 68 12.83 10.46 -1.91
CA LYS A 68 13.73 9.87 -2.92
C LYS A 68 14.76 8.97 -2.25
N LYS A 69 15.31 8.01 -3.01
CA LYS A 69 16.46 7.22 -2.55
C LYS A 69 17.59 8.14 -2.13
N ALA A 70 18.20 7.84 -0.99
CA ALA A 70 19.38 8.56 -0.51
C ALA A 70 20.57 8.31 -1.45
N VAL A 71 20.86 9.26 -2.33
CA VAL A 71 22.02 9.22 -3.23
C VAL A 71 23.17 10.03 -2.60
N GLY A 72 24.33 9.40 -2.42
CA GLY A 72 25.56 10.05 -1.91
C GLY A 72 25.91 9.79 -0.45
N ALA A 73 26.92 10.51 0.04
CA ALA A 73 27.47 10.42 1.40
C ALA A 73 26.60 11.10 2.48
N CYS A 74 25.33 11.42 2.17
CA CYS A 74 24.36 11.80 3.20
C CYS A 74 24.33 10.67 4.24
N GLY A 75 24.86 10.98 5.42
CA GLY A 75 25.43 10.02 6.37
C GLY A 75 24.57 8.81 6.72
N VAL A 76 25.23 7.82 7.31
CA VAL A 76 24.62 6.64 7.94
C VAL A 76 23.58 7.14 8.95
N GLY A 77 22.31 7.11 8.58
CA GLY A 77 21.23 7.73 9.35
C GLY A 77 20.06 6.78 9.45
N VAL A 78 19.33 6.85 10.57
CA VAL A 78 18.18 5.98 10.87
C VAL A 78 17.19 5.91 9.69
N TRP A 79 16.93 7.04 9.02
CA TRP A 79 16.04 7.07 7.84
C TRP A 79 16.56 6.25 6.66
N LYS A 80 17.88 6.22 6.43
CA LYS A 80 18.49 5.43 5.36
C LYS A 80 18.32 3.93 5.60
N GLU A 81 18.40 3.49 6.86
CA GLU A 81 18.14 2.10 7.25
C GLU A 81 16.66 1.74 7.12
N ILE A 82 15.74 2.64 7.49
CA ILE A 82 14.30 2.48 7.25
C ILE A 82 14.02 2.31 5.74
N LEU A 83 14.67 3.12 4.89
CA LEU A 83 14.49 3.05 3.43
C LEU A 83 14.97 1.74 2.80
N LYS A 84 15.88 0.99 3.43
CA LYS A 84 16.28 -0.34 2.92
C LYS A 84 15.12 -1.33 2.93
N GLU A 85 14.24 -1.24 3.93
CA GLU A 85 13.08 -2.12 4.08
C GLU A 85 11.80 -1.52 3.50
N ALA A 86 11.83 -0.26 3.07
CA ALA A 86 10.65 0.46 2.56
C ALA A 86 10.00 -0.24 1.36
N GLY A 87 10.77 -0.89 0.49
CA GLY A 87 10.23 -1.65 -0.65
C GLY A 87 9.39 -2.85 -0.22
N TRP A 88 9.87 -3.64 0.74
CA TRP A 88 9.08 -4.75 1.31
C TRP A 88 7.80 -4.24 1.96
N CYS A 89 7.89 -3.12 2.69
CA CYS A 89 6.76 -2.50 3.36
C CYS A 89 5.70 -2.04 2.35
N TRP A 90 6.11 -1.38 1.27
CA TRP A 90 5.18 -0.87 0.26
C TRP A 90 4.43 -1.96 -0.48
N ASN A 91 5.09 -3.09 -0.77
CA ASN A 91 4.44 -4.23 -1.40
C ASN A 91 3.37 -4.90 -0.51
N LYS A 92 3.41 -4.64 0.80
CA LYS A 92 2.44 -5.16 1.78
C LYS A 92 1.44 -4.08 2.25
N MET A 93 1.51 -2.87 1.69
CA MET A 93 0.61 -1.76 1.97
C MET A 93 -0.36 -1.58 0.82
N GLY A 94 -1.63 -1.37 1.14
CA GLY A 94 -2.67 -0.97 0.18
C GLY A 94 -3.14 0.45 0.48
N PHE A 95 -3.58 1.18 -0.56
CA PHE A 95 -4.23 2.46 -0.37
C PHE A 95 -5.72 2.27 -0.13
N LYS A 96 -6.28 2.85 0.94
CA LYS A 96 -7.72 3.04 1.07
C LYS A 96 -8.05 4.46 0.62
N VAL A 97 -8.95 4.59 -0.35
CA VAL A 97 -9.25 5.87 -1.01
C VAL A 97 -9.83 6.87 -0.01
N GLY A 98 -9.15 7.99 0.16
CA GLY A 98 -9.63 9.16 0.90
C GLY A 98 -10.22 10.22 -0.03
N LYS A 99 -9.66 11.44 -0.04
CA LYS A 99 -10.00 12.46 -1.06
C LYS A 99 -9.64 12.05 -2.49
N GLY A 100 -8.74 11.07 -2.67
CA GLY A 100 -8.32 10.56 -3.98
C GLY A 100 -7.27 11.41 -4.70
N ASN A 101 -6.91 12.58 -4.18
CA ASN A 101 -6.04 13.57 -4.84
C ASN A 101 -4.58 13.16 -5.07
N LYS A 102 -4.12 12.12 -4.38
CA LYS A 102 -2.75 11.61 -4.48
C LYS A 102 -2.66 10.18 -5.00
N ILE A 103 -3.80 9.51 -5.18
CA ILE A 103 -3.85 8.11 -5.62
C ILE A 103 -4.16 8.11 -7.12
N SER A 104 -3.25 7.54 -7.91
CA SER A 104 -3.46 7.30 -9.32
C SER A 104 -4.46 6.17 -9.53
N PHE A 105 -5.53 6.42 -10.28
CA PHE A 105 -6.61 5.47 -10.49
C PHE A 105 -6.12 4.16 -11.12
N TRP A 106 -5.26 4.23 -12.13
CA TRP A 106 -4.86 3.03 -12.89
C TRP A 106 -3.64 2.31 -12.31
N THR A 107 -2.67 3.04 -11.77
CA THR A 107 -1.33 2.50 -11.48
C THR A 107 -1.10 2.13 -10.02
N ASP A 108 -1.85 2.74 -9.09
CA ASP A 108 -1.69 2.46 -7.66
C ASP A 108 -2.58 1.28 -7.23
N VAL A 109 -2.13 0.54 -6.22
CA VAL A 109 -2.89 -0.59 -5.64
C VAL A 109 -3.84 -0.07 -4.58
N TRP A 110 -5.06 0.27 -5.00
CA TRP A 110 -6.12 0.78 -4.12
C TRP A 110 -7.45 0.04 -4.23
N CYS A 111 -7.58 -0.85 -5.23
CA CYS A 111 -8.80 -1.62 -5.51
C CYS A 111 -8.49 -3.12 -5.68
N GLY A 112 -8.36 -3.82 -4.55
CA GLY A 112 -7.94 -5.23 -4.49
C GLY A 112 -6.44 -5.37 -4.29
N ASP A 113 -5.85 -6.44 -4.85
CA ASP A 113 -4.45 -6.83 -4.59
C ASP A 113 -3.46 -6.41 -5.69
N SER A 114 -3.95 -5.84 -6.79
CA SER A 114 -3.13 -5.39 -7.92
C SER A 114 -3.62 -4.06 -8.49
N ALA A 115 -2.78 -3.38 -9.26
CA ALA A 115 -3.17 -2.15 -9.95
C ALA A 115 -4.28 -2.45 -10.99
N LEU A 116 -5.20 -1.51 -11.20
CA LEU A 116 -6.26 -1.66 -12.20
C LEU A 116 -5.71 -1.80 -13.62
N SER A 117 -4.56 -1.18 -13.92
CA SER A 117 -3.87 -1.32 -15.21
C SER A 117 -3.36 -2.74 -15.47
N GLN A 118 -3.06 -3.51 -14.43
CA GLN A 118 -2.62 -4.91 -14.55
C GLN A 118 -3.82 -5.85 -14.69
N ARG A 119 -4.92 -5.55 -13.97
CA ARG A 119 -6.13 -6.37 -13.98
C ARG A 119 -6.99 -6.13 -15.23
N PHE A 120 -7.00 -4.90 -15.74
CA PHE A 120 -7.76 -4.48 -16.92
C PHE A 120 -6.85 -3.79 -17.95
N PRO A 121 -5.84 -4.49 -18.51
CA PRO A 121 -4.85 -3.89 -19.40
C PRO A 121 -5.48 -3.32 -20.68
N HIS A 122 -6.54 -3.97 -21.18
CA HIS A 122 -7.24 -3.51 -22.36
C HIS A 122 -7.96 -2.16 -22.14
N LEU A 123 -8.68 -2.02 -21.01
CA LEU A 123 -9.34 -0.77 -20.65
C LEU A 123 -8.34 0.34 -20.34
N TYR A 124 -7.19 0.00 -19.76
CA TYR A 124 -6.12 0.96 -19.49
C TYR A 124 -5.55 1.58 -20.77
N ILE A 125 -5.40 0.80 -21.84
CA ILE A 125 -4.96 1.33 -23.16
C ILE A 125 -5.99 2.32 -23.70
N LEU A 126 -7.28 2.01 -23.54
CA LEU A 126 -8.40 2.84 -24.00
C LEU A 126 -8.71 4.04 -23.08
N ALA A 127 -8.12 4.12 -21.89
CA ALA A 127 -8.34 5.22 -20.97
C ALA A 127 -7.80 6.54 -21.56
N ALA A 128 -8.66 7.56 -21.62
CA ALA A 128 -8.29 8.88 -22.12
C ALA A 128 -7.26 9.57 -21.22
N ASN A 129 -7.31 9.32 -19.91
CA ASN A 129 -6.33 9.79 -18.95
C ASN A 129 -5.82 8.63 -18.08
N ARG A 130 -4.63 8.13 -18.40
CA ARG A 130 -3.98 7.02 -17.70
C ARG A 130 -3.34 7.43 -16.37
N ASN A 131 -3.05 8.71 -16.21
CA ASN A 131 -2.41 9.27 -15.01
C ASN A 131 -3.43 9.95 -14.08
N ALA A 132 -4.73 9.81 -14.36
CA ALA A 132 -5.80 10.44 -13.62
C ALA A 132 -5.76 10.07 -12.13
N LYS A 133 -6.04 11.05 -11.28
CA LYS A 133 -6.24 10.84 -9.85
C LYS A 133 -7.66 10.39 -9.56
N ILE A 134 -7.86 9.66 -8.47
CA ILE A 134 -9.20 9.20 -8.09
C ILE A 134 -10.16 10.37 -7.88
N GLU A 135 -9.66 11.50 -7.34
CA GLU A 135 -10.51 12.69 -7.15
C GLU A 135 -11.04 13.28 -8.46
N GLU A 136 -10.27 13.14 -9.55
CA GLU A 136 -10.63 13.69 -10.87
C GLU A 136 -11.71 12.84 -11.55
N LEU A 137 -11.78 11.56 -11.16
CA LEU A 137 -12.69 10.59 -11.75
C LEU A 137 -13.92 10.33 -10.88
N TRP A 138 -13.91 10.70 -9.59
CA TRP A 138 -15.03 10.49 -8.69
C TRP A 138 -15.85 11.77 -8.53
N ASP A 139 -17.08 11.77 -9.04
CA ASP A 139 -18.03 12.86 -8.88
C ASP A 139 -18.92 12.61 -7.66
N GLN A 140 -18.76 13.43 -6.63
CA GLN A 140 -19.54 13.36 -5.38
C GLN A 140 -20.92 14.02 -5.51
N ASN A 141 -21.17 14.78 -6.58
CA ASN A 141 -22.39 15.57 -6.73
C ASN A 141 -23.53 14.80 -7.41
N VAL A 142 -23.27 13.56 -7.85
CA VAL A 142 -24.23 12.72 -8.58
C VAL A 142 -24.75 11.61 -7.67
N GLY A 143 -25.86 11.84 -6.96
CA GLY A 143 -26.55 10.81 -6.16
C GLY A 143 -25.66 10.21 -5.06
N GLU A 144 -25.40 8.90 -5.12
CA GLU A 144 -24.48 8.17 -4.22
C GLU A 144 -22.99 8.35 -4.58
N GLY A 145 -22.69 9.21 -5.55
CA GLY A 145 -21.39 9.39 -6.16
C GLY A 145 -21.18 8.48 -7.37
N GLY A 146 -20.47 8.97 -8.38
CA GLY A 146 -20.29 8.27 -9.66
C GLY A 146 -18.86 8.35 -10.21
N TRP A 147 -18.46 7.30 -10.95
CA TRP A 147 -17.19 7.28 -11.68
C TRP A 147 -17.34 7.91 -13.06
N ASN A 148 -16.63 9.00 -13.33
CA ASN A 148 -16.53 9.68 -14.62
C ASN A 148 -15.32 9.16 -15.41
N LEU A 149 -15.41 7.91 -15.88
CA LEU A 149 -14.35 7.29 -16.67
C LEU A 149 -14.46 7.71 -18.14
N ARG A 150 -13.42 8.37 -18.66
CA ARG A 150 -13.35 8.78 -20.07
C ARG A 150 -12.45 7.84 -20.86
N PHE A 151 -12.95 7.38 -22.00
CA PHE A 151 -12.24 6.52 -22.93
C PHE A 151 -12.08 7.20 -24.29
N ILE A 152 -11.05 6.79 -25.04
CA ILE A 152 -10.65 7.47 -26.29
C ILE A 152 -11.64 7.16 -27.43
N ARG A 153 -12.44 6.09 -27.31
CA ARG A 153 -13.48 5.68 -28.25
C ARG A 153 -14.58 4.90 -27.52
N ASP A 154 -15.67 4.65 -28.23
CA ASP A 154 -16.75 3.75 -27.79
C ASP A 154 -16.28 2.29 -27.71
N PHE A 155 -17.01 1.51 -26.91
CA PHE A 155 -16.73 0.10 -26.66
C PHE A 155 -17.40 -0.81 -27.66
N ASN A 156 -16.74 -1.92 -28.00
CA ASN A 156 -17.40 -3.05 -28.65
C ASN A 156 -18.05 -3.98 -27.61
N ASP A 157 -18.86 -4.94 -28.07
CA ASP A 157 -19.60 -5.86 -27.20
C ASP A 157 -18.72 -6.61 -26.19
N SER A 158 -17.52 -7.01 -26.59
CA SER A 158 -16.58 -7.71 -25.71
C SER A 158 -15.97 -6.80 -24.63
N GLU A 159 -15.76 -5.52 -24.95
CA GLU A 159 -15.22 -4.52 -24.02
C GLU A 159 -16.27 -4.05 -23.00
N VAL A 160 -17.54 -4.02 -23.38
CA VAL A 160 -18.65 -3.69 -22.46
C VAL A 160 -18.68 -4.64 -21.26
N VAL A 161 -18.37 -5.92 -21.46
CA VAL A 161 -18.26 -6.90 -20.38
C VAL A 161 -17.16 -6.52 -19.40
N LEU A 162 -15.98 -6.15 -19.91
CA LEU A 162 -14.84 -5.71 -19.08
C LEU A 162 -15.16 -4.44 -18.28
N VAL A 163 -15.91 -3.51 -18.87
CA VAL A 163 -16.37 -2.30 -18.18
C VAL A 163 -17.33 -2.66 -17.04
N GLY A 164 -18.24 -3.63 -17.27
CA GLY A 164 -19.12 -4.16 -16.23
C GLY A 164 -18.34 -4.75 -15.05
N GLU A 165 -17.32 -5.56 -15.33
CA GLU A 165 -16.44 -6.13 -14.29
C GLU A 165 -15.65 -5.06 -13.53
N LEU A 166 -15.13 -4.05 -14.22
CA LEU A 166 -14.46 -2.91 -13.61
C LEU A 166 -15.40 -2.16 -12.67
N LEU A 167 -16.60 -1.80 -13.12
CA LEU A 167 -17.59 -1.10 -12.31
C LEU A 167 -18.03 -1.93 -11.10
N GLN A 168 -18.15 -3.25 -11.25
CA GLN A 168 -18.45 -4.14 -10.13
C GLN A 168 -17.31 -4.16 -9.11
N ALA A 169 -16.05 -4.23 -9.56
CA ALA A 169 -14.89 -4.14 -8.67
C ALA A 169 -14.86 -2.80 -7.91
N LEU A 170 -15.22 -1.71 -8.57
CA LEU A 170 -15.28 -0.36 -7.98
C LEU A 170 -16.44 -0.19 -6.99
N ARG A 171 -17.61 -0.80 -7.24
CA ARG A 171 -18.79 -0.71 -6.36
C ARG A 171 -18.55 -1.28 -4.96
N VAL A 172 -17.74 -2.33 -4.84
CA VAL A 172 -17.39 -2.95 -3.55
C VAL A 172 -16.69 -1.95 -2.60
N LEU A 173 -16.10 -0.88 -3.14
CA LEU A 173 -15.42 0.16 -2.35
C LEU A 173 -16.32 1.35 -1.98
N GLY A 174 -17.46 1.55 -2.65
CA GLY A 174 -18.36 2.68 -2.44
C GLY A 174 -19.14 2.66 -1.11
N PHE A 175 -19.14 1.53 -0.39
CA PHE A 175 -19.99 1.33 0.79
C PHE A 175 -19.34 1.62 2.15
N LEU A 176 -18.05 1.98 2.23
CA LEU A 176 -17.34 2.11 3.51
C LEU A 176 -16.88 3.53 3.77
N GLY A 177 -17.85 4.36 4.17
CA GLY A 177 -17.60 5.54 4.99
C GLY A 177 -16.84 5.15 6.27
N ARG A 178 -15.78 5.93 6.55
CA ARG A 178 -14.78 5.82 7.63
C ARG A 178 -13.55 4.95 7.29
N MET A 179 -12.45 5.70 7.25
CA MET A 179 -11.18 5.37 6.63
C MET A 179 -10.19 4.87 7.68
N THR A 180 -9.46 3.83 7.33
CA THR A 180 -8.25 3.41 8.02
C THR A 180 -7.41 2.66 7.01
N LEU A 181 -6.11 2.86 7.07
CA LEU A 181 -5.16 2.15 6.21
C LEU A 181 -4.82 0.81 6.86
N PHE A 182 -4.77 -0.24 6.04
CA PHE A 182 -4.59 -1.61 6.50
C PHE A 182 -3.28 -2.18 5.99
N PHE A 183 -2.56 -2.86 6.88
CA PHE A 183 -1.50 -3.78 6.53
C PHE A 183 -2.14 -5.07 6.02
N GLY A 184 -1.77 -5.52 4.82
CA GLY A 184 -2.24 -6.79 4.27
C GLY A 184 -1.70 -7.96 5.08
N LYS A 185 -2.62 -8.77 5.63
CA LYS A 185 -2.32 -9.98 6.41
C LYS A 185 -1.66 -11.06 5.56
N GLU A 186 -0.54 -11.59 6.05
CA GLU A 186 -0.34 -13.03 6.11
C GLU A 186 -0.27 -13.39 7.59
N GLY A 187 -1.29 -14.11 8.09
CA GLY A 187 -1.33 -14.67 9.45
C GLY A 187 -1.69 -13.68 10.57
N GLU A 188 -2.94 -13.81 11.06
CA GLU A 188 -3.45 -13.34 12.37
C GLU A 188 -3.43 -11.84 12.71
N VAL A 189 -4.66 -11.28 12.84
CA VAL A 189 -4.93 -9.91 13.31
C VAL A 189 -4.39 -9.75 14.73
N GLY A 190 -3.56 -8.72 14.92
CA GLY A 190 -3.62 -7.89 16.11
C GLY A 190 -3.64 -6.45 15.63
N SER A 191 -4.68 -5.69 15.97
CA SER A 191 -4.69 -4.25 15.77
C SER A 191 -3.59 -3.65 16.64
N LEU A 192 -2.70 -2.88 16.02
CA LEU A 192 -1.82 -1.99 16.77
C LEU A 192 -2.58 -0.67 16.91
N GLU A 193 -3.20 -0.50 18.07
CA GLU A 193 -3.54 0.82 18.61
C GLU A 193 -2.30 1.72 18.68
#